data_AF-A0A1Q7MUF9-F1
#
_entry.id   AF-A0A1Q7MUF9-F1
#
_cell.length_a   1.000
_cell.length_b   1.000
_cell.length_c   1.000
_cell.angle_alpha   90.00
_cell.angle_beta   90.00
_cell.angle_gamma   90.00
#
_symmetry.space_group_name_H-M   'P 1'
#
loop_
_entity.id
_entity.type
_entity.pdbx_description
1 polymer ?
#
loop_
_entity_poly.entity_id
_entity_poly.type
_entity_poly.pdbx_seq_one_letter_code
_entity_poly.pdbx_strand_id
1 'polypeptide(L)'
;MTTLFLTAFFVSAQLITLDARDMDLGDFLRFMGNVAGINIVIHPAVQGKVNLMVKEAQWEQVLDVVLKTHGLAKEVEGNIMRVVPNAVFEAEAKQKAATAAACLNALPLQTHTYFLNYAKAEDIAAIISRLLSPRGSVVAYPARNAVIVRDVENAEQCSH
;
A
#
# COMPACT_ATOMS: atom_id res chain seq x y z
N MET A 1 -33.46 -22.02 -0.45
CA MET A 1 -32.84 -21.79 0.88
C MET A 1 -31.63 -20.94 0.61
N THR A 2 -31.86 -19.62 0.61
CA THR A 2 -31.04 -18.63 -0.07
C THR A 2 -30.48 -17.71 1.00
N THR A 3 -29.17 -17.59 1.09
CA THR A 3 -28.53 -16.62 1.98
C THR A 3 -27.58 -15.78 1.15
N LEU A 4 -28.11 -14.69 0.58
CA LEU A 4 -27.29 -13.61 0.07
C LEU A 4 -26.67 -12.88 1.26
N PHE A 5 -25.36 -12.98 1.43
CA PHE A 5 -24.60 -12.08 2.28
C PHE A 5 -24.59 -10.69 1.61
N LEU A 6 -25.47 -9.82 2.05
CA LEU A 6 -25.34 -8.40 1.79
C LEU A 6 -24.37 -7.83 2.84
N THR A 7 -23.07 -7.81 2.54
CA THR A 7 -22.16 -6.88 3.21
C THR A 7 -22.51 -5.49 2.71
N ALA A 8 -23.55 -4.90 3.29
CA ALA A 8 -23.77 -3.48 3.19
C ALA A 8 -22.60 -2.80 3.91
N PHE A 9 -21.58 -2.41 3.14
CA PHE A 9 -20.75 -1.28 3.51
C PHE A 9 -21.71 -0.10 3.59
N PHE A 10 -22.25 0.17 4.78
CA PHE A 10 -22.87 1.45 5.07
C PHE A 10 -21.74 2.47 5.09
N VAL A 11 -21.31 2.90 3.90
CA VAL A 11 -20.66 4.19 3.73
C VAL A 11 -21.69 5.20 4.22
N SER A 12 -21.38 5.85 5.34
CA SER A 12 -22.19 6.93 5.88
C SER A 12 -22.28 8.03 4.83
N ALA A 13 -23.35 8.02 4.04
CA ALA A 13 -23.63 8.99 3.00
C ALA A 13 -24.07 10.31 3.62
N GLN A 14 -23.18 10.93 4.40
CA GLN A 14 -23.42 12.25 4.94
C GLN A 14 -23.27 13.25 3.81
N LEU A 15 -24.42 13.75 3.35
CA LEU A 15 -24.49 14.77 2.33
C LEU A 15 -24.12 16.12 2.94
N ILE A 16 -23.32 16.88 2.21
CA ILE A 16 -22.91 18.22 2.58
C ILE A 16 -23.33 19.22 1.51
N THR A 17 -23.68 20.41 1.97
CA THR A 17 -23.86 21.61 1.16
C THR A 17 -22.91 22.65 1.71
N LEU A 18 -22.00 23.14 0.88
CA LEU A 18 -20.91 24.03 1.28
C LEU A 18 -20.62 25.03 0.16
N ASP A 19 -20.55 26.31 0.50
CA ASP A 19 -20.05 27.39 -0.37
C ASP A 19 -18.78 27.94 0.30
N ALA A 20 -17.62 27.58 -0.25
CA ALA A 20 -16.31 27.99 0.22
C ALA A 20 -15.70 28.96 -0.81
N ARG A 21 -15.39 30.17 -0.37
CA ARG A 21 -14.76 31.21 -1.18
C ARG A 21 -13.49 31.69 -0.48
N ASP A 22 -12.38 31.56 -1.17
CA ASP A 22 -11.03 31.88 -0.72
C ASP A 22 -10.65 31.24 0.62
N MET A 23 -11.20 30.05 0.90
CA MET A 23 -10.94 29.30 2.13
C MET A 23 -9.53 28.71 2.10
N ASP A 24 -8.82 28.75 3.23
CA ASP A 24 -7.53 28.06 3.35
C ASP A 24 -7.74 26.54 3.21
N LEU A 25 -6.86 25.90 2.44
CA LEU A 25 -6.94 24.45 2.18
C LEU A 25 -6.79 23.64 3.47
N GLY A 26 -5.95 24.07 4.41
CA GLY A 26 -5.79 23.41 5.70
C GLY A 26 -7.07 23.47 6.53
N ASP A 27 -7.73 24.63 6.57
CA ASP A 27 -8.99 24.79 7.27
C ASP A 27 -10.13 24.00 6.62
N PHE A 28 -10.17 23.94 5.28
CA PHE A 28 -11.10 23.09 4.56
C PHE A 28 -10.93 21.62 4.94
N LEU A 29 -9.69 21.12 4.93
CA LEU A 29 -9.38 19.74 5.31
C LEU A 29 -9.80 19.45 6.76
N ARG A 30 -9.51 20.36 7.70
CA ARG A 30 -9.95 20.24 9.10
C ARG A 30 -11.48 20.14 9.23
N PHE A 31 -12.22 20.97 8.49
CA PHE A 31 -13.68 20.91 8.45
C PHE A 31 -14.15 19.53 7.95
N MET A 32 -13.55 19.02 6.87
CA MET A 32 -13.91 17.69 6.34
C MET A 32 -13.60 16.57 7.33
N GLY A 33 -12.52 16.65 8.11
CA GLY A 33 -12.22 15.69 9.18
C GLY A 33 -13.27 15.66 10.28
N ASN A 34 -13.75 16.84 10.68
CA ASN A 34 -14.83 16.96 11.66
C ASN A 34 -16.15 16.36 11.14
N VAL A 35 -16.46 16.55 9.85
CA VAL A 35 -17.62 15.93 9.20
C VAL A 35 -17.47 14.41 9.13
N ALA A 36 -16.27 13.92 8.77
CA ALA A 36 -15.99 12.50 8.65
C ALA A 36 -15.83 11.78 10.01
N GLY A 37 -15.63 12.52 11.11
CA GLY A 37 -15.42 11.96 12.44
C GLY A 37 -14.05 11.30 12.63
N ILE A 38 -13.04 11.71 11.88
CA ILE A 38 -11.67 11.15 11.91
C ILE A 38 -10.62 12.22 12.22
N ASN A 39 -9.48 11.81 12.78
CA ASN A 39 -8.36 12.72 13.01
C ASN A 39 -7.63 12.99 11.69
N ILE A 40 -7.25 14.24 11.44
CA ILE A 40 -6.48 14.61 10.24
C ILE A 40 -5.12 15.15 10.61
N VAL A 41 -4.09 14.64 9.93
CA VAL A 41 -2.72 15.15 9.97
C VAL A 41 -2.38 15.73 8.60
N ILE A 42 -2.07 17.03 8.57
CA ILE A 42 -1.78 17.77 7.34
C ILE A 42 -0.27 18.00 7.26
N HIS A 43 0.34 17.60 6.15
CA HIS A 43 1.76 17.87 5.91
C HIS A 43 2.01 19.38 5.69
N PRO A 44 3.10 19.97 6.21
CA PRO A 44 3.34 21.42 6.14
C PRO A 44 3.48 21.99 4.72
N ALA A 45 3.78 21.12 3.75
CA ALA A 45 3.83 21.48 2.32
C ALA A 45 2.43 21.59 1.67
N VAL A 46 1.36 21.23 2.38
CA VAL A 46 -0.01 21.42 1.89
C VAL A 46 -0.39 22.88 2.10
N GLN A 47 -0.40 23.64 1.02
CA GLN A 47 -0.75 25.06 1.01
C GLN A 47 -1.61 25.37 -0.21
N GLY A 48 -2.50 26.36 -0.07
CA GLY A 48 -3.35 26.80 -1.16
C GLY A 48 -4.69 27.29 -0.66
N LYS A 49 -5.51 27.72 -1.60
CA LYS A 49 -6.88 28.16 -1.35
C LYS A 49 -7.85 27.30 -2.13
N VAL A 50 -9.03 27.12 -1.55
CA VAL A 50 -10.11 26.32 -2.13
C VAL A 50 -11.30 27.23 -2.43
N ASN A 51 -11.78 27.13 -3.66
CA ASN A 51 -13.01 27.76 -4.15
C ASN A 51 -13.94 26.65 -4.63
N LEU A 52 -14.99 26.36 -3.86
CA LEU A 52 -15.96 25.32 -4.23
C LEU A 52 -17.37 25.72 -3.83
N MET A 53 -18.32 25.31 -4.66
CA MET A 53 -19.74 25.36 -4.34
C MET A 53 -20.30 23.96 -4.54
N VAL A 54 -20.83 23.40 -3.46
CA VAL A 54 -21.33 22.04 -3.41
C VAL A 54 -22.74 22.06 -2.83
N LYS A 55 -23.65 21.31 -3.46
CA LYS A 55 -25.03 21.13 -3.00
C LYS A 55 -25.36 19.65 -2.97
N GLU A 56 -25.73 19.14 -1.78
CA GLU A 56 -26.17 17.77 -1.58
C GLU A 56 -25.21 16.69 -2.12
N ALA A 57 -23.89 16.88 -1.93
CA ALA A 57 -22.89 15.90 -2.37
C ALA A 57 -22.31 15.11 -1.20
N GLN A 58 -21.83 13.90 -1.48
CA GLN A 58 -21.14 13.08 -0.49
C GLN A 58 -19.79 13.70 -0.14
N TRP A 59 -19.49 13.84 1.15
CA TRP A 59 -18.25 14.47 1.63
C TRP A 59 -16.98 13.79 1.07
N GLU A 60 -17.00 12.46 0.92
CA GLU A 60 -15.89 11.67 0.37
C GLU A 60 -15.57 12.07 -1.07
N GLN A 61 -16.62 12.21 -1.89
CA GLN A 61 -16.50 12.63 -3.27
C GLN A 61 -15.96 14.06 -3.37
N VAL A 62 -16.46 14.97 -2.54
CA VAL A 62 -16.01 16.37 -2.50
C VAL A 62 -14.53 16.42 -2.11
N LEU A 63 -14.15 15.71 -1.05
CA LEU A 63 -12.76 15.61 -0.60
C LEU A 63 -11.86 15.10 -1.72
N ASP A 64 -12.25 14.02 -2.40
CA ASP A 64 -11.46 13.44 -3.48
C ASP A 64 -11.26 14.39 -4.67
N VAL A 65 -12.29 15.15 -5.03
CA VAL A 65 -12.19 16.16 -6.10
C VAL A 65 -11.22 17.28 -5.71
N VAL A 66 -11.32 17.79 -4.48
CA VAL A 66 -10.42 18.85 -3.98
C VAL A 66 -8.97 18.34 -3.91
N LEU A 67 -8.75 17.15 -3.34
CA LEU A 67 -7.42 16.55 -3.26
C LEU A 67 -6.80 16.37 -4.66
N LYS A 68 -7.57 15.85 -5.63
CA LYS A 68 -7.10 15.71 -7.02
C LYS A 68 -6.76 17.06 -7.67
N THR A 69 -7.57 18.09 -7.43
CA THR A 69 -7.35 19.43 -7.98
C THR A 69 -6.04 20.05 -7.47
N HIS A 70 -5.70 19.81 -6.20
CA HIS A 70 -4.49 20.32 -5.58
C HIS A 70 -3.28 19.36 -5.65
N GLY A 71 -3.41 18.21 -6.35
CA GLY A 71 -2.34 17.23 -6.45
C GLY A 71 -1.93 16.62 -5.10
N LEU A 72 -2.92 16.40 -4.23
CA LEU A 72 -2.74 15.81 -2.90
C LEU A 72 -3.20 14.36 -2.87
N ALA A 73 -2.53 13.57 -2.03
CA ALA A 73 -2.90 12.21 -1.66
C ALA A 73 -3.38 12.18 -0.20
N LYS A 74 -4.28 11.24 0.08
CA LYS A 74 -4.68 10.89 1.44
C LYS A 74 -4.26 9.45 1.74
N GLU A 75 -3.80 9.21 2.95
CA GLU A 75 -3.51 7.88 3.49
C GLU A 75 -4.30 7.72 4.77
N VAL A 76 -5.03 6.62 4.90
CA VAL A 76 -5.90 6.37 6.06
C VAL A 76 -5.34 5.19 6.84
N GLU A 77 -4.94 5.46 8.07
CA GLU A 77 -4.41 4.48 9.01
C GLU A 77 -5.32 4.43 10.24
N GLY A 78 -6.29 3.50 10.22
CA GLY A 78 -7.29 3.39 11.27
C GLY A 78 -8.14 4.65 11.40
N ASN A 79 -7.96 5.39 12.50
CA ASN A 79 -8.72 6.62 12.81
C ASN A 79 -7.97 7.92 12.45
N ILE A 80 -6.84 7.82 11.74
CA ILE A 80 -6.03 8.96 11.34
C ILE A 80 -5.95 9.00 9.82
N MET A 81 -6.25 10.16 9.24
CA MET A 81 -6.06 10.46 7.83
C MET A 81 -4.91 11.44 7.67
N ARG A 82 -3.86 11.00 6.99
CA ARG A 82 -2.71 11.83 6.61
C ARG A 82 -2.94 12.41 5.23
N VAL A 83 -2.79 13.72 5.08
CA VAL A 83 -2.87 14.40 3.77
C VAL A 83 -1.51 14.96 3.40
N VAL A 84 -1.01 14.56 2.23
CA VAL A 84 0.32 14.93 1.72
C VAL A 84 0.26 15.31 0.24
N PRO A 85 1.20 16.12 -0.27
CA PRO A 85 1.35 16.32 -1.71
C PRO A 85 1.76 15.03 -2.41
N ASN A 86 1.25 14.79 -3.62
CA ASN A 86 1.58 13.61 -4.43
C ASN A 86 3.08 13.46 -4.67
N ALA A 87 3.80 14.58 -4.86
CA ALA A 87 5.25 14.57 -5.04
C ALA A 87 5.98 13.98 -3.81
N VAL A 88 5.51 14.29 -2.60
CA VAL A 88 6.09 13.73 -1.36
C VAL A 88 5.69 12.27 -1.21
N PHE A 89 4.42 11.94 -1.47
CA PHE A 89 3.92 10.57 -1.41
C PHE A 89 4.70 9.62 -2.33
N GLU A 90 4.91 10.02 -3.58
CA GLU A 90 5.69 9.24 -4.55
C GLU A 90 7.16 9.13 -4.14
N ALA A 91 7.76 10.19 -3.59
CA ALA A 91 9.13 10.17 -3.12
C ALA A 91 9.29 9.21 -1.92
N GLU A 92 8.38 9.25 -0.95
CA GLU A 92 8.34 8.32 0.18
C GLU A 92 8.18 6.87 -0.29
N ALA A 93 7.26 6.62 -1.23
CA ALA A 93 7.04 5.29 -1.79
C ALA A 93 8.29 4.75 -2.51
N LYS A 94 8.94 5.58 -3.33
CA LYS A 94 10.20 5.23 -4.00
C LYS A 94 11.32 4.95 -2.99
N GLN A 95 11.44 5.78 -1.96
CA GLN A 95 12.45 5.61 -0.93
C GLN A 95 12.23 4.32 -0.14
N LYS A 96 10.99 4.00 0.23
CA LYS A 96 10.64 2.73 0.89
C LYS A 96 10.99 1.53 0.01
N ALA A 97 10.61 1.57 -1.27
CA ALA A 97 10.94 0.50 -2.22
C ALA A 97 12.46 0.33 -2.43
N ALA A 98 13.21 1.43 -2.56
CA ALA A 98 14.66 1.41 -2.68
C ALA A 98 15.33 0.85 -1.42
N THR A 99 14.83 1.22 -0.24
CA THR A 99 15.34 0.74 1.05
C THR A 99 15.09 -0.75 1.22
N ALA A 100 13.88 -1.23 0.88
CA ALA A 100 13.55 -2.66 0.89
C ALA A 100 14.44 -3.45 -0.08
N ALA A 101 14.65 -2.95 -1.30
CA ALA A 101 15.53 -3.58 -2.28
C ALA A 101 17.01 -3.58 -1.82
N ALA A 102 17.48 -2.49 -1.22
CA ALA A 102 18.83 -2.40 -0.66
C ALA A 102 19.02 -3.39 0.50
N CYS A 103 18.02 -3.53 1.37
CA CYS A 103 17.99 -4.51 2.45
C CYS A 103 18.12 -5.95 1.89
N LEU A 104 17.30 -6.32 0.90
CA LEU A 104 17.37 -7.63 0.25
C LEU A 104 18.72 -7.89 -0.43
N ASN A 105 19.37 -6.85 -0.95
CA ASN A 105 20.70 -6.96 -1.56
C ASN A 105 21.83 -7.13 -0.54
N ALA A 106 21.67 -6.55 0.66
CA ALA A 106 22.64 -6.64 1.74
C ALA A 106 22.64 -8.01 2.44
N LEU A 107 21.52 -8.74 2.40
CA LEU A 107 21.43 -10.09 2.96
C LEU A 107 22.33 -11.09 2.21
N PRO A 108 23.07 -11.95 2.94
CA PRO A 108 23.89 -12.99 2.32
C PRO A 108 23.00 -14.07 1.69
N LEU A 109 23.40 -14.53 0.51
CA LEU A 109 22.77 -15.68 -0.15
C LEU A 109 23.32 -16.96 0.47
N GLN A 110 22.43 -17.80 0.98
CA GLN A 110 22.77 -19.12 1.49
C GLN A 110 22.41 -20.19 0.46
N THR A 111 23.21 -21.26 0.41
CA THR A 111 22.96 -22.39 -0.48
C THR A 111 22.72 -23.63 0.35
N HIS A 112 21.53 -24.23 0.19
CA HIS A 112 21.14 -25.46 0.85
C HIS A 112 20.86 -26.54 -0.19
N THR A 113 21.35 -27.74 0.08
CA THR A 113 21.07 -28.92 -0.74
C THR A 113 20.12 -29.83 0.01
N TYR A 114 18.97 -30.12 -0.59
CA TYR A 114 17.96 -31.01 -0.03
C TYR A 114 17.90 -32.30 -0.84
N PHE A 115 18.03 -33.44 -0.17
CA PHE A 115 17.87 -34.75 -0.79
C PHE A 115 16.41 -35.20 -0.68
N LEU A 116 15.84 -35.69 -1.78
CA LEU A 116 14.45 -36.10 -1.84
C LEU A 116 14.33 -37.62 -1.83
N ASN A 117 13.44 -38.14 -0.98
CA ASN A 117 13.22 -39.58 -0.84
C ASN A 117 11.99 -40.08 -1.62
N TYR A 118 10.97 -39.22 -1.78
CA TYR A 118 9.65 -39.63 -2.29
C TYR A 118 9.14 -38.80 -3.49
N ALA A 119 9.93 -37.83 -3.95
CA ALA A 119 9.58 -36.93 -5.05
C ALA A 119 10.76 -36.76 -6.00
N LYS A 120 10.49 -36.46 -7.28
CA LYS A 120 11.51 -36.15 -8.27
C LYS A 120 12.01 -34.72 -8.08
N ALA A 121 13.32 -34.53 -8.14
CA ALA A 121 13.96 -33.22 -8.02
C ALA A 121 13.46 -32.19 -9.04
N GLU A 122 13.13 -32.61 -10.27
CA GLU A 122 12.67 -31.73 -11.34
C GLU A 122 11.28 -31.13 -11.05
N ASP A 123 10.35 -31.98 -10.59
CA ASP A 123 8.98 -31.57 -10.25
C ASP A 123 8.98 -30.58 -9.07
N ILE A 124 9.80 -30.86 -8.05
CA ILE A 124 9.93 -30.00 -6.87
C ILE A 124 10.64 -28.69 -7.21
N ALA A 125 11.69 -28.72 -8.04
CA ALA A 125 12.37 -27.50 -8.47
C ALA A 125 11.44 -26.54 -9.22
N ALA A 126 10.55 -27.05 -10.08
CA ALA A 126 9.56 -26.25 -10.80
C ALA A 126 8.51 -25.58 -9.89
N ILE A 127 8.20 -26.22 -8.75
CA ILE A 127 7.32 -25.64 -7.73
C ILE A 127 8.09 -24.56 -6.98
N ILE A 128 9.25 -24.91 -6.41
CA ILE A 128 10.05 -24.02 -5.56
C ILE A 128 10.46 -22.76 -6.31
N SER A 129 10.76 -22.82 -7.61
CA SER A 129 11.15 -21.65 -8.39
C SER A 129 10.15 -20.49 -8.36
N ARG A 130 8.87 -20.75 -8.02
CA ARG A 130 7.84 -19.72 -7.89
C ARG A 130 7.71 -19.14 -6.46
N LEU A 131 8.30 -19.80 -5.47
CA LEU A 131 8.26 -19.40 -4.06
C LEU A 131 9.53 -18.68 -3.59
N LEU A 132 10.60 -18.69 -4.39
CA LEU A 132 11.87 -18.06 -4.04
C LEU A 132 11.80 -16.54 -4.08
N SER A 133 12.72 -15.90 -3.35
CA SER A 133 12.90 -14.45 -3.44
C SER A 133 13.32 -14.02 -4.85
N PRO A 134 13.24 -12.72 -5.20
CA PRO A 134 13.70 -12.21 -6.50
C PRO A 134 15.17 -12.52 -6.83
N ARG A 135 16.00 -12.82 -5.81
CA ARG A 135 17.41 -13.18 -5.95
C ARG A 135 17.66 -14.69 -5.85
N GLY A 136 16.62 -15.46 -5.53
CA GLY A 136 16.72 -16.89 -5.32
C GLY A 136 16.82 -17.67 -6.62
N SER A 137 17.54 -18.78 -6.58
CA SER A 137 17.66 -19.72 -7.70
C SER A 137 17.56 -21.15 -7.19
N VAL A 138 16.93 -22.02 -7.99
CA VAL A 138 16.85 -23.45 -7.72
C VAL A 138 17.38 -24.25 -8.89
N VAL A 139 18.17 -25.27 -8.59
CA VAL A 139 18.72 -26.20 -9.56
C VAL A 139 18.38 -27.63 -9.12
N ALA A 140 17.75 -28.39 -10.01
CA ALA A 140 17.55 -29.81 -9.81
C ALA A 140 18.85 -30.58 -10.10
N TYR A 141 19.16 -31.56 -9.26
CA TYR A 141 20.29 -32.47 -9.42
C TYR A 141 19.81 -33.92 -9.46
N PRO A 142 19.39 -34.43 -10.64
CA PRO A 142 18.72 -35.73 -10.78
C PRO A 142 19.60 -36.91 -10.33
N ALA A 143 20.92 -36.84 -10.54
CA ALA A 143 21.85 -37.93 -10.24
C ALA A 143 21.91 -38.34 -8.76
N ARG A 144 21.54 -37.44 -7.84
CA ARG A 144 21.41 -37.77 -6.40
C ARG A 144 20.01 -37.45 -5.85
N ASN A 145 19.03 -37.30 -6.76
CA ASN A 145 17.67 -36.84 -6.48
C ASN A 145 17.63 -35.67 -5.46
N ALA A 146 18.42 -34.64 -5.73
CA ALA A 146 18.60 -33.51 -4.83
C ALA A 146 18.18 -32.20 -5.49
N VAL A 147 17.79 -31.22 -4.69
CA VAL A 147 17.49 -29.86 -5.11
C VAL A 147 18.44 -28.92 -4.40
N ILE A 148 19.17 -28.12 -5.18
CA ILE A 148 20.08 -27.10 -4.67
C ILE A 148 19.33 -25.78 -4.73
N VAL A 149 19.03 -25.21 -3.56
CA VAL A 149 18.35 -23.93 -3.41
C VAL A 149 19.37 -22.91 -2.93
N ARG A 150 19.45 -21.79 -3.64
CA ARG A 150 20.21 -20.62 -3.24
C ARG A 150 19.24 -19.48 -3.02
N ASP A 151 19.07 -19.02 -1.79
CA ASP A 151 18.16 -17.91 -1.48
C ASP A 151 18.62 -17.14 -0.22
N VAL A 152 17.91 -16.06 0.11
CA VAL A 152 18.05 -15.33 1.37
C VAL A 152 17.20 -16.00 2.46
N GLU A 153 17.80 -16.27 3.61
CA GLU A 153 17.11 -16.96 4.74
C GLU A 153 16.04 -16.08 5.40
N ASN A 154 16.19 -14.75 5.31
CA ASN A 154 15.41 -13.80 6.09
C ASN A 154 14.79 -12.68 5.24
N ALA A 155 14.13 -13.08 4.14
CA ALA A 155 13.47 -12.13 3.23
C ALA A 155 12.41 -11.25 3.93
N GLU A 156 11.73 -11.79 4.95
CA GLU A 156 10.64 -11.12 5.68
C GLU A 156 11.11 -9.87 6.45
N GLN A 157 12.40 -9.80 6.84
CA GLN A 157 12.94 -8.63 7.53
C GLN A 157 12.97 -7.36 6.66
N CYS A 158 12.89 -7.48 5.33
CA CYS A 158 12.93 -6.34 4.43
C CYS A 158 11.53 -5.88 3.96
N SER A 159 10.44 -6.52 4.42
CA SER A 159 9.07 -6.18 4.05
C SER A 159 8.32 -5.29 5.04
N HIS A 160 8.99 -4.80 6.09
CA HIS A 160 8.43 -3.90 7.11
C HIS A 160 9.01 -2.49 6.99
#